data_AF-A0A549T2D6-F1
#
_entry.id   AF-A0A549T2D6-F1
#
_cell.length_a   1.000
_cell.length_b   1.000
_cell.length_c   1.000
_cell.angle_alpha   90.00
_cell.angle_beta   90.00
_cell.angle_gamma   90.00
#
_symmetry.space_group_name_H-M   'P 1'
#
loop_
_entity.id
_entity.type
_entity.pdbx_description
1 polymer ?
#
loop_
_entity_poly.entity_id
_entity_poly.type
_entity_poly.pdbx_seq_one_letter_code
_entity_poly.pdbx_strand_id
1 'polypeptide(L)'
;MTRVDRPSSPDGDGEPGAAGGLRPYSIAECRDLDAQLRRELETLDYELRGIVNRLLAEVDDAKGDAPTFLRASATVLLSVAAGLMETAAERAHEPADVAAFKDVAEDVAQWARSRKLRELLATEE
;
A
#
# COMPACT_ATOMS: atom_id res chain seq x y z
N MET A 1 -41.34 -50.62 13.10
CA MET A 1 -42.06 -49.36 13.38
C MET A 1 -41.16 -48.59 14.34
N THR A 2 -40.52 -47.47 14.03
CA THR A 2 -40.93 -46.27 13.26
C THR A 2 -39.70 -45.61 12.61
N ARG A 3 -39.93 -44.99 11.44
CA ARG A 3 -39.05 -44.16 10.62
C ARG A 3 -38.65 -42.85 11.33
N VAL A 4 -37.43 -42.36 11.09
CA VAL A 4 -37.18 -40.93 10.79
C VAL A 4 -36.12 -40.86 9.68
N ASP A 5 -36.55 -40.38 8.52
CA ASP A 5 -35.75 -39.96 7.36
C ASP A 5 -35.29 -38.49 7.57
N ARG A 6 -34.03 -38.14 7.27
CA ARG A 6 -33.67 -36.98 6.41
C ARG A 6 -32.16 -36.87 6.14
N PRO A 7 -31.76 -36.17 5.06
CA PRO A 7 -30.59 -36.51 4.24
C PRO A 7 -29.37 -35.66 4.56
N SER A 8 -28.19 -36.20 4.30
CA SER A 8 -26.95 -35.42 4.20
C SER A 8 -26.51 -35.44 2.74
N SER A 9 -26.64 -34.29 2.10
CA SER A 9 -25.94 -33.90 0.88
C SER A 9 -25.64 -32.41 1.02
N PRO A 10 -24.67 -31.83 0.30
CA PRO A 10 -23.42 -32.38 -0.22
C PRO A 10 -22.22 -31.82 0.57
N ASP A 11 -21.05 -32.46 0.48
CA ASP A 11 -19.79 -31.81 0.86
C ASP A 11 -19.65 -30.56 0.00
N GLY A 12 -19.84 -29.43 0.65
CA GLY A 12 -19.76 -28.11 0.05
C GLY A 12 -18.36 -27.87 -0.49
N ASP A 13 -18.35 -27.23 -1.66
CA ASP A 13 -17.22 -26.54 -2.24
C ASP A 13 -16.45 -25.77 -1.16
N GLY A 14 -15.36 -26.38 -0.67
CA GLY A 14 -14.32 -25.66 0.02
C GLY A 14 -13.53 -24.89 -1.04
N GLU A 15 -14.01 -23.69 -1.39
CA GLU A 15 -13.13 -22.67 -1.97
C GLU A 15 -11.82 -22.66 -1.15
N PRO A 16 -10.64 -22.55 -1.78
CA PRO A 16 -9.41 -22.34 -1.04
C PRO A 16 -9.56 -20.99 -0.33
N GLY A 17 -9.98 -21.05 0.93
CA GLY A 17 -10.04 -19.90 1.81
C GLY A 17 -8.69 -19.21 1.72
N ALA A 18 -8.72 -17.92 1.36
CA ALA A 18 -7.56 -17.07 1.34
C ALA A 18 -6.92 -17.11 2.73
N ALA A 19 -5.96 -18.01 2.90
CA ALA A 19 -5.06 -18.02 4.03
C ALA A 19 -4.10 -16.83 3.82
N GLY A 20 -4.56 -15.65 4.18
CA GLY A 20 -3.81 -14.43 4.01
C GLY A 20 -4.39 -13.36 4.91
N GLY A 21 -3.84 -13.23 6.12
CA GLY A 21 -4.13 -12.06 6.95
C GLY A 21 -3.90 -10.77 6.16
N LEU A 22 -4.61 -9.71 6.54
CA LEU A 22 -4.62 -8.41 5.85
C LEU A 22 -3.27 -7.69 5.97
N ARG A 23 -2.27 -8.22 5.29
CA ARG A 23 -1.01 -7.53 5.08
C ARG A 23 -1.21 -6.46 4.01
N PRO A 24 -0.54 -5.31 4.13
CA PRO A 24 -0.44 -4.36 3.03
C PRO A 24 0.16 -5.04 1.79
N TYR A 25 -0.27 -4.60 0.61
CA TYR A 25 0.27 -5.09 -0.66
C TYR A 25 1.71 -4.56 -0.87
N SER A 26 2.61 -5.44 -1.30
CA SER A 26 3.93 -5.06 -1.82
C SER A 26 3.81 -4.33 -3.17
N ILE A 27 4.88 -3.66 -3.61
CA ILE A 27 4.90 -2.97 -4.91
C ILE A 27 4.71 -3.96 -6.07
N ALA A 28 5.23 -5.18 -5.94
CA ALA A 28 5.05 -6.23 -6.95
C ALA A 28 3.57 -6.62 -7.06
N GLU A 29 2.91 -6.91 -5.93
CA GLU A 29 1.51 -7.30 -5.92
C GLU A 29 0.60 -6.16 -6.43
N CYS A 30 0.93 -4.90 -6.13
CA CYS A 30 0.21 -3.74 -6.68
C CYS A 30 0.23 -3.66 -8.22
N ARG A 31 1.27 -4.19 -8.89
CA ARG A 31 1.37 -4.19 -10.36
C ARG A 31 0.48 -5.22 -11.04
N ASP A 32 0.18 -6.29 -10.29
CA ASP A 32 -0.60 -7.43 -10.73
C ASP A 32 -2.10 -7.29 -10.38
N LEU A 33 -2.47 -6.19 -9.71
CA LEU A 33 -3.87 -5.81 -9.48
C LEU A 33 -4.63 -5.63 -10.80
N ASP A 34 -5.96 -5.67 -10.71
CA ASP A 34 -6.81 -5.40 -11.86
C ASP A 34 -6.49 -4.04 -12.48
N ALA A 35 -6.68 -3.96 -13.80
CA ALA A 35 -6.23 -2.80 -14.57
C ALA A 35 -6.93 -1.49 -14.17
N GLN A 36 -8.14 -1.55 -13.61
CA GLN A 36 -8.84 -0.35 -13.17
C GLN A 36 -8.25 0.15 -11.85
N LEU A 37 -8.20 -0.71 -10.83
CA LEU A 37 -7.65 -0.38 -9.52
C LEU A 37 -6.19 0.09 -9.64
N ARG A 38 -5.38 -0.59 -10.46
CA ARG A 38 -4.00 -0.16 -10.71
C ARG A 38 -3.91 1.27 -11.24
N ARG A 39 -4.78 1.67 -12.17
CA ARG A 39 -4.81 3.03 -12.71
C ARG A 39 -5.23 4.06 -11.68
N GLU A 40 -6.18 3.72 -10.82
CA GLU A 40 -6.60 4.57 -9.71
C GLU A 40 -5.44 4.78 -8.71
N LEU A 41 -4.70 3.72 -8.39
CA LEU A 41 -3.50 3.82 -7.54
C LEU A 41 -2.35 4.61 -8.20
N GLU A 42 -2.14 4.45 -9.51
CA GLU A 42 -1.15 5.25 -10.27
C GLU A 42 -1.53 6.74 -10.28
N THR A 43 -2.83 7.05 -10.37
CA THR A 43 -3.33 8.42 -10.28
C THR A 43 -3.08 9.00 -8.90
N LEU A 44 -3.34 8.23 -7.83
CA LEU A 44 -3.05 8.63 -6.46
C LEU A 44 -1.55 8.91 -6.23
N ASP A 45 -0.65 8.03 -6.73
CA ASP A 45 0.81 8.24 -6.65
C ASP A 45 1.21 9.55 -7.37
N TYR A 46 0.66 9.79 -8.55
CA TYR A 46 0.93 11.00 -9.32
C TYR A 46 0.48 12.27 -8.60
N GLU A 47 -0.74 12.29 -8.07
CA GLU A 47 -1.28 13.45 -7.35
C GLU A 47 -0.51 13.76 -6.06
N LEU A 48 -0.18 12.73 -5.27
CA LEU A 48 0.60 12.90 -4.04
C LEU A 48 2.00 13.46 -4.34
N ARG A 49 2.68 12.96 -5.37
CA ARG A 49 3.97 13.52 -5.81
C ARG A 49 3.84 14.96 -6.25
N GLY A 50 2.78 15.29 -7.00
CA GLY A 50 2.52 16.66 -7.44
C GLY A 50 2.34 17.63 -6.27
N ILE A 51 1.61 17.21 -5.24
CA ILE A 51 1.41 18.00 -4.01
C ILE A 51 2.74 18.17 -3.27
N VAL A 52 3.49 17.10 -3.03
CA VAL A 52 4.77 17.16 -2.31
C VAL A 52 5.78 18.06 -3.04
N ASN A 53 5.89 17.94 -4.36
CA ASN A 53 6.80 18.76 -5.16
C ASN A 53 6.41 20.25 -5.13
N ARG A 54 5.11 20.56 -5.11
CA ARG A 54 4.64 21.94 -4.97
C ARG A 54 5.02 22.52 -3.62
N LEU A 55 4.77 21.78 -2.54
CA LEU A 55 5.13 22.22 -1.19
C LEU A 55 6.65 22.36 -1.04
N LEU A 56 7.43 21.48 -1.66
CA LEU A 56 8.89 21.58 -1.67
C LEU A 56 9.36 22.87 -2.37
N ALA A 57 8.77 23.21 -3.52
CA ALA A 57 9.07 24.45 -4.23
C ALA A 57 8.73 25.69 -3.37
N GLU A 58 7.61 25.67 -2.64
CA GLU A 58 7.25 26.74 -1.71
C GLU A 58 8.26 26.89 -0.56
N VAL A 59 8.78 25.77 -0.04
CA VAL A 59 9.86 25.77 0.97
C VAL A 59 11.15 26.33 0.40
N ASP A 60 11.52 25.95 -0.82
CA ASP A 60 12.72 26.45 -1.50
C ASP A 60 12.63 27.95 -1.80
N ASP A 61 11.47 28.43 -2.28
CA ASP A 61 11.19 29.85 -2.53
C ASP A 61 11.27 30.67 -1.24
N ALA A 62 10.83 30.10 -0.11
CA ALA A 62 10.97 30.67 1.22
C ALA A 62 12.38 30.55 1.81
N LYS A 63 13.34 29.96 1.11
CA LYS A 63 14.71 29.63 1.57
C LYS A 63 14.72 28.78 2.84
N GLY A 64 13.75 27.88 2.97
CA GLY A 64 13.64 26.93 4.07
C GLY A 64 14.61 25.74 3.97
N ASP A 65 14.55 24.85 4.96
CA ASP A 65 15.34 23.62 5.00
C ASP A 65 14.59 22.47 4.31
N ALA A 66 14.76 22.36 2.99
CA ALA A 66 14.17 21.32 2.15
C ALA A 66 14.47 19.88 2.65
N PRO A 67 15.70 19.51 3.02
CA PRO A 67 15.99 18.20 3.63
C PRO A 67 15.15 17.91 4.87
N THR A 68 15.01 18.87 5.78
CA THR A 68 14.18 18.69 6.99
C THR A 68 12.70 18.60 6.63
N PHE A 69 12.21 19.41 5.70
CA PHE A 69 10.84 19.32 5.19
C PHE A 69 10.54 17.92 4.64
N LEU A 70 11.39 17.39 3.75
CA LEU A 70 11.19 16.06 3.16
C LEU A 70 11.16 14.95 4.21
N ARG A 71 12.01 15.02 5.24
CA ARG A 71 11.99 14.05 6.36
C ARG A 71 10.69 14.13 7.15
N ALA A 72 10.22 15.34 7.46
CA ALA A 72 8.96 15.55 8.16
C ALA A 72 7.75 15.07 7.33
N SER A 73 7.73 15.38 6.03
CA SER A 73 6.70 14.91 5.10
C SER A 73 6.65 13.38 5.04
N ALA A 74 7.80 12.70 5.02
CA ALA A 74 7.83 11.24 5.04
C ALA A 74 7.15 10.66 6.29
N THR A 75 7.37 11.25 7.47
CA THR A 75 6.68 10.85 8.71
C THR A 75 5.17 11.05 8.61
N VAL A 76 4.72 12.19 8.06
CA VAL A 76 3.28 12.47 7.87
C VAL A 76 2.66 11.45 6.92
N LEU A 77 3.30 11.16 5.79
CA LEU A 77 2.80 10.19 4.80
C LEU A 77 2.73 8.77 5.37
N LEU A 78 3.74 8.34 6.15
CA LEU A 78 3.72 7.05 6.84
C LEU A 78 2.61 6.96 7.89
N SER A 79 2.32 8.05 8.60
CA SER A 79 1.20 8.12 9.56
C SER A 79 -0.15 7.96 8.85
N VAL A 80 -0.35 8.63 7.71
CA VAL A 80 -1.55 8.46 6.88
C VAL A 80 -1.67 7.01 6.39
N ALA A 81 -0.58 6.42 5.90
CA ALA A 81 -0.58 5.03 5.44
C ALA A 81 -0.92 4.04 6.57
N ALA A 82 -0.40 4.24 7.78
CA ALA A 82 -0.75 3.44 8.95
C ALA A 82 -2.24 3.54 9.29
N GLY A 83 -2.83 4.75 9.26
CA GLY A 83 -4.27 4.93 9.49
C GLY A 83 -5.15 4.28 8.43
N LEU A 84 -4.71 4.25 7.16
CA LEU A 84 -5.40 3.50 6.11
C LEU A 84 -5.37 1.99 6.36
N MET A 85 -4.24 1.46 6.82
CA MET A 85 -4.12 0.05 7.21
C MET A 85 -5.01 -0.29 8.40
N GLU A 86 -5.03 0.55 9.45
CA GLU A 86 -5.92 0.36 10.60
C GLU A 86 -7.39 0.34 10.16
N THR A 87 -7.79 1.29 9.31
CA THR A 87 -9.15 1.33 8.75
C THR A 87 -9.48 0.06 7.96
N ALA A 88 -8.53 -0.47 7.18
CA ALA A 88 -8.73 -1.71 6.43
C ALA A 88 -8.89 -2.92 7.38
N ALA A 89 -8.06 -3.00 8.42
CA ALA A 89 -8.12 -4.05 9.44
C ALA A 89 -9.45 -4.01 10.21
N GLU A 90 -9.90 -2.82 10.62
CA GLU A 90 -11.20 -2.62 11.27
C GLU A 90 -12.36 -3.09 10.41
N ARG A 91 -12.37 -2.75 9.11
CA ARG A 91 -13.43 -3.15 8.17
C ARG A 91 -13.51 -4.65 7.94
N ALA A 92 -12.39 -5.33 8.09
CA ALA A 92 -12.30 -6.78 7.94
C ALA A 92 -12.36 -7.53 9.28
N HIS A 93 -12.54 -6.82 10.39
CA HIS A 93 -12.63 -7.38 11.75
C HIS A 93 -11.39 -8.19 12.17
N GLU A 94 -10.21 -7.74 11.74
CA GLU A 94 -8.91 -8.34 12.07
C GLU A 94 -7.97 -7.31 12.70
N PRO A 95 -6.95 -7.73 13.48
CA PRO A 95 -5.95 -6.81 13.99
C PRO A 95 -5.04 -6.30 12.88
N ALA A 96 -4.61 -5.04 12.98
CA ALA A 96 -3.63 -4.48 12.06
C ALA A 96 -2.24 -5.15 12.22
N ASP A 97 -1.66 -5.62 11.12
CA ASP A 97 -0.33 -6.23 11.12
C ASP A 97 0.78 -5.17 10.99
N VAL A 98 1.23 -4.68 12.15
CA VAL A 98 2.29 -3.67 12.26
C VAL A 98 3.64 -4.20 11.74
N ALA A 99 3.90 -5.51 11.80
CA ALA A 99 5.14 -6.08 11.29
C ALA A 99 5.13 -6.06 9.76
N ALA A 100 4.03 -6.52 9.14
CA ALA A 100 3.86 -6.47 7.70
C ALA A 100 3.91 -5.03 7.14
N PHE A 101 3.36 -4.05 7.88
CA PHE A 101 3.49 -2.64 7.51
C PHE A 101 4.95 -2.17 7.40
N LYS A 102 5.78 -2.55 8.38
CA LYS A 102 7.20 -2.17 8.39
C LYS A 102 7.95 -2.81 7.22
N ASP A 103 7.69 -4.08 6.95
CA ASP A 103 8.32 -4.80 5.85
C ASP A 103 7.98 -4.16 4.51
N VAL A 104 6.71 -3.81 4.29
CA VAL A 104 6.28 -3.09 3.07
C VAL A 104 6.87 -1.69 3.00
N ALA A 105 6.93 -0.94 4.10
CA ALA A 105 7.56 0.37 4.11
C ALA A 105 9.05 0.30 3.73
N GLU A 106 9.76 -0.75 4.15
CA GLU A 106 11.14 -0.99 3.75
C GLU A 106 11.26 -1.37 2.26
N ASP A 107 10.40 -2.26 1.76
CA ASP A 107 10.32 -2.62 0.33
C ASP A 107 10.10 -1.37 -0.55
N VAL A 108 9.14 -0.53 -0.18
CA VAL A 108 8.87 0.75 -0.88
C VAL A 108 10.09 1.66 -0.87
N ALA A 109 10.80 1.77 0.26
CA ALA A 109 12.02 2.58 0.35
C ALA A 109 13.17 2.03 -0.52
N GLN A 110 13.31 0.71 -0.62
CA GLN A 110 14.26 0.06 -1.53
C GLN A 110 13.87 0.29 -2.99
N TRP A 111 12.59 0.13 -3.32
CA TRP A 111 12.05 0.35 -4.66
C TRP A 111 12.26 1.81 -5.12
N ALA A 112 11.96 2.79 -4.26
CA ALA A 112 12.17 4.21 -4.54
C ALA A 112 13.65 4.52 -4.84
N ARG A 113 14.58 3.94 -4.07
CA ARG A 113 16.03 4.05 -4.36
C ARG A 113 16.39 3.47 -5.72
N SER A 114 15.88 2.27 -6.05
CA SER A 114 16.13 1.63 -7.35
C SER A 114 15.58 2.44 -8.53
N ARG A 115 14.43 3.10 -8.34
CA ARG A 115 13.78 3.92 -9.36
C ARG A 115 14.54 5.22 -9.58
N LYS A 116 14.95 5.89 -8.50
CA LYS A 116 15.79 7.10 -8.58
C LYS A 116 17.12 6.81 -9.29
N LEU A 117 17.75 5.67 -9.00
CA LEU A 117 18.97 5.25 -9.71
C LEU A 117 18.73 5.09 -11.21
N ARG A 118 17.63 4.44 -11.61
CA ARG A 118 17.24 4.29 -13.02
C ARG A 118 16.95 5.63 -13.70
N GLU A 119 16.26 6.55 -13.02
CA GLU A 119 15.99 7.89 -13.54
C GLU A 119 17.29 8.68 -13.76
N LEU A 120 18.23 8.63 -12.81
CA LEU A 120 19.55 9.27 -12.94
C LEU A 120 20.34 8.73 -14.15
N LEU A 121 20.41 7.40 -14.30
CA LEU A 121 21.11 6.76 -15.42
C LEU A 121 20.47 7.08 -16.78
N ALA A 122 19.14 7.22 -16.84
CA ALA A 122 18.43 7.57 -18.07
C ALA A 122 18.59 9.05 -18.47
N THR A 123 19.11 9.90 -17.59
CA THR A 123 19.36 11.33 -17.88
C THR A 123 20.79 11.56 -18.37
N GLU A 124 21.65 10.52 -18.34
CA GLU A 124 23.05 10.56 -18.82
C GLU A 124 23.22 10.11 -20.29
N GLU A 125 22.13 9.78 -20.99
CA GLU A 125 22.09 9.45 -22.44
C GLU A 125 21.50 10.61 -23.28
#